data_AF-A0A7S0C4N1-F1
#
_entry.id   AF-A0A7S0C4N1-F1
#
_cell.length_a   1.000
_cell.length_b   1.000
_cell.length_c   1.000
_cell.angle_alpha   90.00
_cell.angle_beta   90.00
_cell.angle_gamma   90.00
#
_symmetry.space_group_name_H-M   'P 1'
#
loop_
_entity.id
_entity.type
_entity.pdbx_description
1 polymer ?
#
loop_
_entity_poly.entity_id
_entity_poly.type
_entity_poly.pdbx_seq_one_letter_code
_entity_poly.pdbx_strand_id
1 'polypeptide(L)'
;AGPPGCNGTPENDWDYCYVMSECAGGDSNEYVDIDVSPSGCALSKCQGDCDSDADCGIGSKCWQRSDDAPGPLQCSSGTPLWGWDYCYKLDDEKCLGSGEMAFSYLVSGTDKCNFASFAEKLDACKSELCPDS
;
A
#
# COMPACT_ATOMS: atom_id res chain seq x y z
N ALA A 1 33.55 2.88 -0.58
CA ALA A 1 32.68 2.27 -1.61
C ALA A 1 31.44 3.14 -1.74
N GLY A 2 30.91 3.32 -2.95
CA GLY A 2 29.66 4.05 -3.14
C GLY A 2 28.45 3.26 -2.64
N PRO A 3 27.26 3.85 -2.61
CA PRO A 3 26.07 3.16 -2.14
C PRO A 3 25.70 1.94 -3.01
N PRO A 4 25.05 0.91 -2.43
CA PRO A 4 24.63 -0.28 -3.16
C PRO A 4 23.74 0.06 -4.38
N GLY A 5 24.00 -0.58 -5.52
CA GLY A 5 23.20 -0.40 -6.74
C GLY A 5 23.54 0.83 -7.60
N CYS A 6 24.48 1.69 -7.18
CA CYS A 6 24.91 2.85 -7.97
C CYS A 6 26.22 2.58 -8.73
N ASN A 7 26.32 3.09 -9.96
CA ASN A 7 27.55 3.03 -10.76
C ASN A 7 28.34 4.35 -10.65
N GLY A 8 29.67 4.27 -10.52
CA GLY A 8 30.54 5.46 -10.45
C GLY A 8 31.51 5.43 -9.27
N THR A 9 32.26 6.53 -9.10
CA THR A 9 33.19 6.72 -7.98
C THR A 9 32.63 7.82 -7.07
N PRO A 10 32.37 7.56 -5.78
CA PRO A 10 31.90 8.59 -4.85
C PRO A 10 32.99 9.65 -4.64
N GLU A 11 32.60 10.92 -4.65
CA GLU A 11 33.41 12.06 -4.21
C GLU A 11 33.52 12.11 -2.68
N ASN A 12 34.67 12.60 -2.20
CA ASN A 12 34.93 12.83 -0.78
C ASN A 12 34.10 14.01 -0.27
N ASP A 13 33.66 13.94 0.99
CA ASP A 13 32.87 14.96 1.70
C ASP A 13 31.43 15.16 1.20
N TRP A 14 30.87 14.16 0.49
CA TRP A 14 29.47 14.14 0.05
C TRP A 14 28.69 13.02 0.73
N ASP A 15 27.45 13.31 1.10
CA ASP A 15 26.46 12.32 1.53
C ASP A 15 25.63 11.83 0.33
N TYR A 16 25.41 10.53 0.23
CA TYR A 16 24.68 9.91 -0.86
C TYR A 16 23.45 9.17 -0.34
N CYS A 17 22.29 9.46 -0.94
CA CYS A 17 21.08 8.67 -0.71
C CYS A 17 21.16 7.37 -1.50
N TYR A 18 20.69 6.28 -0.92
CA TYR A 18 20.50 5.01 -1.61
C TYR A 18 19.21 4.38 -1.15
N VAL A 19 18.61 3.62 -2.05
CA VAL A 19 17.40 2.88 -1.73
C VAL A 19 17.83 1.63 -0.97
N MET A 20 17.36 1.49 0.27
CA MET A 20 17.46 0.22 0.99
C MET A 20 16.74 -0.84 0.16
N SER A 21 17.39 -1.97 -0.13
CA SER A 21 16.81 -3.00 -0.99
C SER A 21 15.48 -3.55 -0.46
N GLU A 22 15.24 -3.45 0.85
CA GLU A 22 13.94 -3.78 1.44
C GLU A 22 12.84 -2.79 0.97
N CYS A 23 13.13 -1.49 0.89
CA CYS A 23 12.22 -0.46 0.36
C CYS A 23 12.25 -0.32 -1.16
N ALA A 24 13.14 -1.04 -1.85
CA ALA A 24 13.19 -1.08 -3.31
C ALA A 24 12.08 -1.97 -3.91
N GLY A 25 11.18 -2.48 -3.07
CA GLY A 25 10.02 -3.25 -3.51
C GLY A 25 9.21 -2.42 -4.50
N GLY A 26 8.99 -2.99 -5.69
CA GLY A 26 8.20 -2.35 -6.73
C GLY A 26 6.71 -2.40 -6.43
N ASP A 27 5.91 -2.17 -7.46
CA ASP A 27 4.45 -2.26 -7.42
C ASP A 27 3.93 -3.72 -7.30
N SER A 28 4.38 -4.46 -6.28
CA SER A 28 3.86 -5.79 -5.97
C SER A 28 2.48 -5.69 -5.30
N ASN A 29 1.68 -6.75 -5.46
CA ASN A 29 0.41 -6.91 -4.75
C ASN A 29 0.59 -7.74 -3.47
N GLU A 30 1.81 -7.82 -2.94
CA GLU A 30 2.16 -8.61 -1.78
C GLU A 30 2.30 -7.69 -0.57
N TYR A 31 1.65 -8.05 0.55
CA TYR A 31 1.91 -7.41 1.83
C TYR A 31 3.36 -7.66 2.23
N VAL A 32 4.14 -6.58 2.34
CA VAL A 32 5.53 -6.63 2.77
C VAL A 32 5.71 -5.77 4.02
N ASP A 33 6.18 -6.41 5.08
CA ASP A 33 6.41 -5.78 6.37
C ASP A 33 7.89 -5.34 6.43
N ILE A 34 8.16 -4.05 6.23
CA ILE A 34 9.53 -3.52 6.14
C ILE A 34 10.09 -3.23 7.53
N ASP A 35 9.43 -2.35 8.27
CA ASP A 35 9.78 -1.95 9.64
C ASP A 35 8.56 -1.27 10.28
N VAL A 36 8.53 -1.17 11.61
CA VAL A 36 7.48 -0.52 12.41
C VAL A 36 7.51 1.02 12.24
N SER A 37 8.61 1.58 11.74
CA SER A 37 8.69 2.97 11.32
C SER A 37 9.81 3.09 10.28
N PRO A 38 9.51 2.80 9.00
CA PRO A 38 10.51 2.72 7.95
C PRO A 38 11.09 4.11 7.68
N SER A 39 12.22 4.40 8.32
CA SER A 39 12.93 5.68 8.17
C SER A 39 13.94 5.63 7.02
N GLY A 40 13.97 6.68 6.19
CA GLY A 40 14.99 6.87 5.16
C GLY A 40 14.67 6.29 3.78
N CYS A 41 13.45 5.81 3.54
CA CYS A 41 12.98 5.39 2.23
C CYS A 41 11.47 5.62 2.09
N ALA A 42 10.99 5.88 0.88
CA ALA A 42 9.56 5.96 0.61
C ALA A 42 9.04 4.55 0.29
N LEU A 43 8.03 4.11 1.03
CA LEU A 43 7.36 2.82 0.88
C LEU A 43 6.60 2.74 -0.44
N SER A 44 6.67 1.58 -1.08
CA SER A 44 5.89 1.27 -2.28
C SER A 44 4.53 0.67 -1.94
N LYS A 45 3.70 0.48 -2.97
CA LYS A 45 2.42 -0.23 -2.88
C LYS A 45 2.58 -1.54 -2.09
N CYS A 46 1.66 -1.78 -1.16
CA CYS A 46 1.58 -2.94 -0.26
C CYS A 46 2.73 -3.09 0.74
N GLN A 47 3.57 -2.07 0.91
CA GLN A 47 4.59 -2.05 1.96
C GLN A 47 4.09 -1.26 3.18
N GLY A 48 4.37 -1.80 4.36
CA GLY A 48 4.13 -1.14 5.66
C GLY A 48 5.41 -1.06 6.50
N ASP A 49 5.42 -0.40 7.65
CA ASP A 49 4.32 0.22 8.39
C ASP A 49 4.25 1.74 8.12
N CYS A 50 3.31 2.23 7.30
CA CYS A 50 3.25 3.68 7.01
C CYS A 50 2.49 4.44 8.11
N ASP A 51 3.09 5.48 8.70
CA ASP A 51 2.37 6.31 9.68
C ASP A 51 1.55 7.43 9.00
N SER A 52 1.93 7.80 7.77
CA SER A 52 1.33 8.89 7.01
C SER A 52 1.56 8.76 5.50
N ASP A 53 0.82 9.55 4.71
CA ASP A 53 1.02 9.64 3.25
C ASP A 53 2.45 10.03 2.86
N ALA A 54 3.20 10.70 3.75
CA ALA A 54 4.57 11.11 3.50
C ALA A 54 5.57 9.95 3.54
N ASP A 55 5.21 8.84 4.18
CA ASP A 55 6.03 7.63 4.23
C ASP A 55 5.89 6.82 2.94
N CYS A 56 4.85 7.08 2.15
CA CYS A 56 4.59 6.44 0.88
C CYS A 56 5.26 7.17 -0.30
N GLY A 57 5.62 6.40 -1.33
CA GLY A 57 6.16 6.93 -2.58
C GLY A 57 5.16 7.81 -3.34
N ILE A 58 5.68 8.61 -4.27
CA ILE A 58 4.89 9.53 -5.10
C ILE A 58 3.70 8.80 -5.75
N GLY A 59 2.51 9.41 -5.67
CA GLY A 59 1.27 8.85 -6.21
C GLY A 59 0.59 7.81 -5.31
N SER A 60 1.18 7.53 -4.14
CA SER A 60 0.63 6.61 -3.15
C SER A 60 0.18 7.36 -1.89
N LYS A 61 -0.72 6.74 -1.14
CA LYS A 61 -1.22 7.16 0.16
C LYS A 61 -1.08 6.02 1.17
N CYS A 62 -1.17 6.36 2.44
CA CYS A 62 -1.12 5.38 3.51
C CYS A 62 -2.52 4.89 3.88
N TRP A 63 -2.74 3.58 3.80
CA TRP A 63 -3.97 2.97 4.27
C TRP A 63 -3.87 2.66 5.75
N GLN A 64 -4.45 3.57 6.54
CA GLN A 64 -4.54 3.48 7.98
C GLN A 64 -5.55 2.41 8.40
N ARG A 65 -5.12 1.45 9.21
CA ARG A 65 -5.89 0.31 9.69
C ARG A 65 -6.09 0.41 11.20
N SER A 66 -7.27 0.01 11.66
CA SER A 66 -7.52 -0.21 13.08
C SER A 66 -7.32 -1.69 13.41
N ASP A 67 -6.27 -2.03 14.16
CA ASP A 67 -6.01 -3.38 14.66
C ASP A 67 -5.91 -4.44 13.53
N ASP A 68 -6.90 -5.33 13.43
CA ASP A 68 -7.00 -6.41 12.43
C ASP A 68 -7.88 -6.04 11.23
N ALA A 69 -8.26 -4.76 11.08
CA ALA A 69 -9.03 -4.28 9.95
C ALA A 69 -8.38 -4.71 8.61
N PRO A 70 -9.16 -4.93 7.54
CA PRO A 70 -8.57 -5.24 6.24
C PRO A 70 -7.62 -4.15 5.71
N GLY A 71 -6.58 -4.56 4.98
CA GLY A 71 -5.69 -3.64 4.27
C GLY A 71 -6.15 -3.35 2.84
N PRO A 72 -5.32 -2.64 2.04
CA PRO A 72 -5.64 -2.27 0.67
C PRO A 72 -5.97 -3.49 -0.19
N LEU A 73 -7.07 -3.45 -0.94
CA LEU A 73 -7.54 -4.59 -1.75
C LEU A 73 -6.63 -4.94 -2.93
N GLN A 74 -5.81 -3.98 -3.38
CA GLN A 74 -4.77 -4.24 -4.38
C GLN A 74 -3.65 -5.13 -3.85
N CYS A 75 -3.56 -5.31 -2.54
CA CYS A 75 -2.65 -6.23 -1.88
C CYS A 75 -3.39 -7.57 -1.68
N SER A 76 -3.10 -8.53 -2.55
CA SER A 76 -3.82 -9.80 -2.67
C SER A 76 -3.02 -11.03 -2.26
N SER A 77 -1.72 -10.88 -2.00
CA SER A 77 -0.86 -11.95 -1.50
C SER A 77 -0.22 -11.56 -0.18
N GLY A 78 0.07 -12.55 0.66
CA GLY A 78 0.48 -12.31 2.04
C GLY A 78 -0.69 -11.95 2.95
N THR A 79 -0.39 -11.67 4.21
CA THR A 79 -1.37 -11.29 5.23
C THR A 79 -0.87 -10.04 5.92
N PRO A 80 -1.69 -8.98 6.04
CA PRO A 80 -1.27 -7.78 6.74
C PRO A 80 -1.12 -8.08 8.24
N LEU A 81 -0.07 -7.53 8.85
CA LEU A 81 0.20 -7.67 10.28
C LEU A 81 -0.80 -6.89 11.12
N TRP A 82 -0.99 -7.32 12.36
CA TRP A 82 -1.90 -6.65 13.30
C TRP A 82 -1.34 -5.27 13.68
N GLY A 83 -2.16 -4.23 13.53
CA GLY A 83 -1.80 -2.85 13.87
C GLY A 83 -0.82 -2.18 12.90
N TRP A 84 -0.62 -2.74 11.70
CA TRP A 84 0.24 -2.18 10.66
C TRP A 84 -0.57 -1.48 9.58
N ASP A 85 0.02 -0.48 8.97
CA ASP A 85 -0.54 0.30 7.88
C ASP A 85 0.24 0.09 6.58
N TYR A 86 -0.43 0.23 5.44
CA TYR A 86 0.16 -0.14 4.15
C TYR A 86 -0.07 0.91 3.07
N CYS A 87 0.97 1.19 2.29
CA CYS A 87 0.85 2.13 1.18
C CYS A 87 0.02 1.56 0.03
N TYR A 88 -0.76 2.41 -0.63
CA TYR A 88 -1.57 2.07 -1.80
C TYR A 88 -1.54 3.20 -2.82
N LYS A 89 -1.67 2.87 -4.10
CA LYS A 89 -1.63 3.82 -5.23
C LYS A 89 -3.01 4.34 -5.62
N LEU A 90 -3.09 5.63 -5.97
CA LEU A 90 -4.33 6.32 -6.37
C LEU A 90 -4.57 6.34 -7.89
N ASP A 91 -3.52 6.13 -8.67
CA ASP A 91 -3.51 6.18 -10.13
C ASP A 91 -4.07 4.92 -10.81
N ASP A 92 -4.51 3.94 -10.03
CA ASP A 92 -5.44 2.90 -10.48
C ASP A 92 -6.86 3.39 -10.21
N GLU A 93 -7.74 3.46 -11.22
CA GLU A 93 -9.18 3.80 -11.08
C GLU A 93 -9.98 2.91 -10.10
N LYS A 94 -9.33 2.02 -9.34
CA LYS A 94 -9.93 1.18 -8.31
C LYS A 94 -8.91 0.91 -7.19
N CYS A 95 -9.08 1.54 -6.02
CA CYS A 95 -8.63 0.93 -4.76
C CYS A 95 -9.34 -0.40 -4.44
N LEU A 96 -10.22 -0.87 -5.35
CA LEU A 96 -10.86 -2.19 -5.37
C LEU A 96 -10.16 -3.22 -6.30
N GLY A 97 -9.08 -2.84 -7.00
CA GLY A 97 -8.48 -3.66 -8.06
C GLY A 97 -9.42 -3.83 -9.28
N SER A 98 -8.93 -4.39 -10.37
CA SER A 98 -9.65 -4.49 -11.66
C SER A 98 -10.95 -5.34 -11.59
N GLY A 99 -12.08 -4.79 -11.11
CA GLY A 99 -13.46 -5.29 -11.30
C GLY A 99 -13.82 -6.67 -10.72
N GLU A 100 -13.04 -7.71 -10.99
CA GLU A 100 -13.23 -9.08 -10.51
C GLU A 100 -12.78 -9.25 -9.04
N MET A 101 -11.73 -8.55 -8.60
CA MET A 101 -11.21 -8.65 -7.22
C MET A 101 -12.18 -8.04 -6.20
N ALA A 102 -12.79 -6.90 -6.55
CA ALA A 102 -13.89 -6.29 -5.81
C ALA A 102 -15.07 -7.26 -5.64
N PHE A 103 -15.38 -8.05 -6.67
CA PHE A 103 -16.51 -8.98 -6.68
C PHE A 103 -16.32 -10.16 -5.73
N SER A 104 -15.11 -10.73 -5.67
CA SER A 104 -14.79 -11.83 -4.75
C SER A 104 -14.84 -11.40 -3.28
N TYR A 105 -14.28 -10.22 -2.98
CA TYR A 105 -14.26 -9.67 -1.62
C TYR A 105 -15.69 -9.42 -1.10
N LEU A 106 -16.51 -8.71 -1.89
CA LEU A 106 -17.91 -8.41 -1.57
C LEU A 106 -18.82 -9.64 -1.38
N VAL A 107 -18.43 -10.82 -1.90
CA VAL A 107 -19.22 -12.06 -1.83
C VAL A 107 -18.76 -12.98 -0.69
N SER A 108 -17.56 -12.76 -0.14
CA SER A 108 -16.96 -13.63 0.91
C SER A 108 -17.59 -13.50 2.30
N GLY A 109 -18.53 -12.57 2.50
CA GLY A 109 -19.43 -12.55 3.66
C GLY A 109 -18.85 -11.95 4.94
N THR A 110 -17.75 -11.19 4.85
CA THR A 110 -17.15 -10.48 5.99
C THR A 110 -17.51 -8.99 6.10
N ASP A 111 -18.32 -8.45 5.18
CA ASP A 111 -18.30 -7.00 4.92
C ASP A 111 -19.55 -6.23 5.41
N LYS A 112 -19.30 -4.99 5.85
CA LYS A 112 -20.30 -3.94 6.17
C LYS A 112 -21.11 -3.47 4.93
N CYS A 113 -20.67 -3.81 3.72
CA CYS A 113 -21.34 -3.46 2.46
C CYS A 113 -22.39 -4.51 2.01
N ASN A 114 -23.51 -4.65 2.72
CA ASN A 114 -24.53 -5.67 2.43
C ASN A 114 -25.81 -5.09 1.79
N PHE A 115 -25.93 -5.08 0.44
CA PHE A 115 -27.14 -4.55 -0.24
C PHE A 115 -27.53 -5.26 -1.56
N ALA A 116 -28.59 -4.80 -2.25
CA ALA A 116 -29.41 -5.58 -3.19
C ALA A 116 -29.14 -5.41 -4.71
N SER A 117 -28.35 -4.43 -5.19
CA SER A 117 -28.10 -4.20 -6.65
C SER A 117 -26.65 -3.75 -6.97
N PHE A 118 -26.09 -4.13 -8.13
CA PHE A 118 -24.65 -3.98 -8.45
C PHE A 118 -24.16 -2.54 -8.70
N ALA A 119 -24.99 -1.68 -9.29
CA ALA A 119 -24.56 -0.35 -9.75
C ALA A 119 -24.56 0.72 -8.63
N GLU A 120 -25.49 0.64 -7.68
CA GLU A 120 -25.55 1.55 -6.53
C GLU A 120 -24.56 1.15 -5.41
N LYS A 121 -24.09 -0.10 -5.41
CA LYS A 121 -23.15 -0.69 -4.44
C LYS A 121 -21.72 -0.15 -4.57
N LEU A 122 -21.27 0.14 -5.79
CA LEU A 122 -19.88 0.47 -6.03
C LEU A 122 -19.54 1.84 -5.44
N ASP A 123 -20.42 2.83 -5.60
CA ASP A 123 -20.17 4.19 -5.11
C ASP A 123 -20.33 4.30 -3.59
N ALA A 124 -21.26 3.55 -3.00
CA ALA A 124 -21.40 3.47 -1.54
C ALA A 124 -20.20 2.76 -0.90
N CYS A 125 -19.75 1.63 -1.47
CA CYS A 125 -18.66 0.85 -0.89
C CYS A 125 -17.28 1.50 -1.15
N LYS A 126 -17.12 2.33 -2.20
CA LYS A 126 -15.96 3.23 -2.35
C LYS A 126 -15.78 4.15 -1.14
N SER A 127 -16.85 4.70 -0.57
CA SER A 127 -16.71 5.61 0.58
C SER A 127 -16.23 4.92 1.87
N GLU A 128 -16.48 3.61 2.01
CA GLU A 128 -16.04 2.83 3.18
C GLU A 128 -14.68 2.14 2.94
N LEU A 129 -14.41 1.73 1.70
CA LEU A 129 -13.18 1.04 1.30
C LEU A 129 -12.12 1.98 0.72
N CYS A 130 -12.43 3.24 0.47
CA CYS A 130 -11.48 4.24 -0.04
C CYS A 130 -11.80 5.57 0.64
N PRO A 131 -11.46 5.72 1.93
CA PRO A 131 -11.86 6.90 2.72
C PRO A 131 -11.33 8.23 2.15
N ASP A 132 -10.25 8.18 1.34
CA ASP A 132 -9.57 9.35 0.80
C ASP A 132 -9.51 9.42 -0.75
N SER A 133 -10.42 8.72 -1.45
CA SER A 133 -10.60 8.81 -2.92
C SER A 133 -11.53 9.94 -3.36
#